data_AF-A0A7S2RL41-F1
#
_entry.id   AF-A0A7S2RL41-F1
#
_cell.length_a   1.000
_cell.length_b   1.000
_cell.length_c   1.000
_cell.angle_alpha   90.00
_cell.angle_beta   90.00
_cell.angle_gamma   90.00
#
_symmetry.space_group_name_H-M   'P 1'
#
loop_
_entity.id
_entity.type
_entity.pdbx_description
1 polymer ?
#
loop_
_entity_poly.entity_id
_entity_poly.type
_entity_poly.pdbx_seq_one_letter_code
_entity_poly.pdbx_strand_id
1 'polypeptide(L)'
;MKRHIIPSLSFFIALFFLQLSDHSTVAFSSLSTPVSSKAPSESEDANKIPIVDVAVVGAGPSGLALAHCLIDRGYKVKILERRSTFRPVGSAVFLHPFALNSLKKLSPGVAANVMEAATQVGTVTVKSLTNTKNQAVFDKFDKAPGVFGSPFVTIKFWDLLQSL
;
A
#
# COMPACT_ATOMS: atom_id res chain seq x y z
N MET A 1 40.71 13.24 -10.92
CA MET A 1 39.43 13.89 -10.55
C MET A 1 38.31 13.28 -11.40
N LYS A 2 37.67 12.19 -10.93
CA LYS A 2 36.62 11.46 -11.68
C LYS A 2 35.24 12.02 -11.32
N ARG A 3 34.48 12.48 -12.31
CA ARG A 3 33.08 12.93 -12.17
C ARG A 3 32.17 11.70 -12.24
N HIS A 4 31.42 11.43 -11.17
CA HIS A 4 30.33 10.45 -11.18
C HIS A 4 29.11 11.07 -11.86
N ILE A 5 28.66 10.45 -12.95
CA ILE A 5 27.44 10.79 -13.66
C ILE A 5 26.28 10.06 -12.96
N ILE A 6 25.36 10.81 -12.36
CA ILE A 6 24.13 10.27 -11.77
C ILE A 6 23.10 10.16 -12.90
N PRO A 7 22.55 8.98 -13.21
CA PRO A 7 21.55 8.85 -14.26
C PRO A 7 20.24 9.55 -13.84
N SER A 8 19.70 10.37 -14.75
CA SER A 8 18.51 11.19 -14.51
C SER A 8 17.25 10.32 -14.32
N LEU A 9 16.29 10.87 -13.56
CA LEU A 9 15.00 10.27 -13.19
C LEU A 9 14.19 9.72 -14.38
N SER A 10 14.45 10.20 -15.60
CA SER A 10 13.84 9.69 -16.85
C SER A 10 14.22 8.24 -17.17
N PHE A 11 15.37 7.74 -16.67
CA PHE A 11 15.83 6.38 -16.94
C PHE A 11 15.04 5.33 -16.15
N PHE A 12 14.47 5.69 -14.99
CA PHE A 12 13.68 4.78 -14.17
C PHE A 12 12.25 4.59 -14.69
N ILE A 13 11.67 5.61 -15.34
CA ILE A 13 10.29 5.54 -15.86
C ILE A 13 10.23 4.66 -17.12
N ALA A 14 11.27 4.67 -17.95
CA ALA A 14 11.34 3.84 -19.16
C ALA A 14 11.39 2.33 -18.86
N LEU A 15 12.04 1.92 -17.75
CA LEU A 15 12.14 0.52 -17.37
C LEU A 15 10.81 -0.04 -16.83
N PHE A 16 9.95 0.82 -16.27
CA PHE A 16 8.64 0.42 -15.76
C PHE A 16 7.61 0.16 -16.88
N PHE A 17 7.74 0.86 -18.01
CA PHE A 17 6.84 0.67 -19.16
C PHE A 17 7.21 -0.53 -20.03
N LEU A 18 8.47 -0.98 -20.06
CA LEU A 18 8.86 -2.14 -20.86
C LEU A 18 8.45 -3.48 -20.24
N GLN A 19 8.09 -3.51 -18.95
CA GLN A 19 7.77 -4.75 -18.22
C GLN A 19 6.28 -5.13 -18.25
N LEU A 20 5.41 -4.31 -18.86
CA LEU A 20 3.96 -4.56 -18.93
C LEU A 20 3.50 -5.17 -20.27
N SER A 21 4.43 -5.49 -21.18
CA SER A 21 4.08 -5.98 -22.53
C SER A 21 4.01 -7.50 -22.67
N ASP A 22 4.48 -8.29 -21.69
CA ASP A 22 4.45 -9.76 -21.77
C ASP A 22 3.33 -10.35 -20.91
N HIS A 23 2.08 -10.17 -21.37
CA HIS A 23 0.99 -11.04 -20.96
C HIS A 23 1.05 -12.34 -21.77
N SER A 24 1.72 -13.35 -21.25
CA SER A 24 1.48 -14.74 -21.63
C SER A 24 0.67 -15.42 -20.53
N THR A 25 -0.60 -15.70 -20.83
CA THR A 25 -1.47 -16.63 -20.12
C THR A 25 -0.79 -17.99 -20.00
N VAL A 26 -0.50 -18.43 -18.77
CA VAL A 26 -0.12 -19.82 -18.49
C VAL A 26 -1.29 -20.51 -17.81
N ALA A 27 -1.99 -21.36 -18.56
CA ALA A 27 -2.91 -22.34 -18.02
C ALA A 27 -2.11 -23.49 -17.42
N PHE A 28 -2.33 -23.81 -16.13
CA PHE A 28 -1.70 -24.95 -15.49
C PHE A 28 -2.74 -26.04 -15.21
N SER A 29 -2.71 -27.08 -16.04
CA SER A 29 -3.53 -28.29 -15.94
C SER A 29 -3.02 -29.22 -14.84
N SER A 30 -3.92 -29.55 -13.92
CA SER A 30 -4.03 -30.78 -13.11
C SER A 30 -2.76 -31.59 -12.80
N LEU A 31 -2.32 -31.54 -11.54
CA LEU A 31 -1.63 -32.65 -10.89
C LEU A 31 -2.41 -33.08 -9.64
N SER A 32 -3.00 -34.25 -9.77
CA SER A 32 -3.59 -35.07 -8.72
C SER A 32 -2.57 -35.45 -7.65
N THR A 33 -2.92 -35.31 -6.38
CA THR A 33 -2.22 -35.97 -5.26
C THR A 33 -3.16 -36.96 -4.56
N PRO A 34 -2.68 -38.17 -4.20
CA PRO A 34 -3.41 -39.04 -3.29
C PRO A 34 -3.21 -38.56 -1.85
N VAL A 35 -4.32 -38.41 -1.13
CA VAL A 35 -4.34 -38.22 0.32
C VAL A 35 -4.00 -39.57 0.97
N SER A 36 -2.98 -39.60 1.82
CA SER A 36 -2.80 -40.66 2.82
C SER A 36 -2.32 -40.07 4.15
N SER A 37 -3.03 -40.48 5.19
CA SER A 37 -3.08 -39.96 6.55
C SER A 37 -1.92 -40.39 7.44
N LYS A 38 -1.40 -39.48 8.28
CA LYS A 38 -0.97 -39.82 9.66
C LYS A 38 -0.95 -38.59 10.58
N ALA A 39 -1.43 -38.79 11.81
CA ALA A 39 -1.50 -37.79 12.90
C ALA A 39 -0.11 -37.46 13.50
N PRO A 40 0.07 -36.31 14.19
CA PRO A 40 1.37 -35.67 14.37
C PRO A 40 2.13 -36.17 15.59
N SER A 41 3.42 -36.47 15.40
CA SER A 41 4.42 -36.54 16.46
C SER A 41 5.14 -35.20 16.56
N GLU A 42 5.05 -34.55 17.72
CA GLU A 42 5.79 -33.34 18.06
C GLU A 42 7.31 -33.64 18.15
N SER A 43 8.12 -32.85 17.42
CA SER A 43 9.57 -32.55 17.63
C SER A 43 10.46 -32.40 16.36
N GLU A 44 9.91 -32.15 15.16
CA GLU A 44 10.75 -31.92 13.94
C GLU A 44 10.54 -30.58 13.20
N ASP A 45 9.72 -29.65 13.68
CA ASP A 45 9.24 -28.53 12.83
C ASP A 45 9.98 -27.19 12.99
N ALA A 46 11.16 -27.16 13.62
CA ALA A 46 11.92 -25.91 13.83
C ALA A 46 12.60 -25.36 12.56
N ASN A 47 12.57 -26.11 11.45
CA ASN A 47 13.25 -25.73 10.21
C ASN A 47 12.37 -25.83 8.95
N LYS A 48 11.06 -26.00 9.11
CA LYS A 48 10.14 -26.05 7.98
C LYS A 48 9.88 -24.63 7.48
N ILE A 49 10.43 -24.31 6.32
CA ILE A 49 10.15 -23.04 5.64
C ILE A 49 8.63 -23.03 5.35
N PRO A 50 7.86 -22.09 5.92
CA PRO A 50 6.43 -22.03 5.67
C PRO A 50 6.21 -21.82 4.17
N ILE A 51 5.48 -22.75 3.56
CA ILE A 51 5.10 -22.66 2.15
C ILE A 51 4.07 -21.52 2.05
N VAL A 52 4.43 -20.47 1.32
CA VAL A 52 3.58 -19.30 1.06
C VAL A 52 3.44 -19.12 -0.44
N ASP A 53 2.30 -18.59 -0.87
CA ASP A 53 2.02 -18.33 -2.28
C ASP A 53 2.72 -17.06 -2.75
N VAL A 54 2.82 -16.05 -1.87
CA VAL A 54 3.40 -14.74 -2.20
C VAL A 54 4.26 -14.21 -1.04
N ALA A 55 5.45 -13.72 -1.37
CA ALA A 55 6.27 -12.92 -0.47
C ALA A 55 6.22 -11.43 -0.86
N VAL A 56 5.83 -10.56 0.07
CA VAL A 56 5.82 -9.10 -0.10
C VAL A 56 7.02 -8.51 0.63
N VAL A 57 7.93 -7.87 -0.12
CA VAL A 57 9.14 -7.25 0.46
C VAL A 57 8.86 -5.75 0.73
N GLY A 58 8.79 -5.40 2.01
CA GLY A 58 8.54 -4.06 2.51
C GLY A 58 7.13 -3.91 3.10
N ALA A 59 7.05 -3.53 4.38
CA ALA A 59 5.79 -3.27 5.08
C ALA A 59 5.49 -1.77 5.13
N GLY A 60 5.57 -1.12 3.96
CA GLY A 60 5.07 0.24 3.78
C GLY A 60 3.57 0.24 3.45
N PRO A 61 2.95 1.41 3.23
CA PRO A 61 1.52 1.50 2.94
C PRO A 61 1.09 0.66 1.74
N SER A 62 1.88 0.66 0.66
CA SER A 62 1.59 -0.15 -0.53
C SER A 62 1.73 -1.65 -0.26
N GLY A 63 2.76 -2.06 0.49
CA GLY A 63 3.02 -3.46 0.81
C GLY A 63 1.95 -4.06 1.74
N LEU A 64 1.54 -3.31 2.76
CA LEU A 64 0.46 -3.71 3.67
C LEU A 64 -0.88 -3.77 2.94
N ALA A 65 -1.22 -2.74 2.14
CA ALA A 65 -2.46 -2.75 1.34
C ALA A 65 -2.50 -3.92 0.35
N LEU A 66 -1.37 -4.23 -0.31
CA LEU A 66 -1.27 -5.38 -1.20
C LEU A 66 -1.42 -6.70 -0.43
N ALA A 67 -0.75 -6.84 0.71
CA ALA A 67 -0.83 -8.04 1.53
C ALA A 67 -2.28 -8.30 1.98
N HIS A 68 -2.98 -7.29 2.46
CA HIS A 68 -4.41 -7.40 2.79
C HIS A 68 -5.26 -7.81 1.59
N CYS A 69 -5.07 -7.15 0.44
CA CYS A 69 -5.76 -7.47 -0.80
C CYS A 69 -5.55 -8.93 -1.26
N LEU A 70 -4.35 -9.49 -1.05
CA LEU A 70 -4.01 -10.88 -1.37
C LEU A 70 -4.58 -11.86 -0.33
N ILE A 71 -4.53 -11.52 0.95
CA ILE A 71 -5.12 -12.32 2.03
C ILE A 71 -6.65 -12.42 1.85
N ASP A 72 -7.33 -11.31 1.53
CA ASP A 72 -8.77 -11.28 1.24
C ASP A 72 -9.15 -12.16 0.02
N ARG A 73 -8.19 -12.46 -0.86
CA ARG A 73 -8.35 -13.35 -2.02
C ARG A 73 -7.95 -14.81 -1.73
N GLY A 74 -7.56 -15.14 -0.50
CA GLY A 74 -7.23 -16.50 -0.07
C GLY A 74 -5.77 -16.92 -0.26
N TYR A 75 -4.86 -16.01 -0.59
CA TYR A 75 -3.44 -16.31 -0.71
C TYR A 75 -2.75 -16.37 0.66
N LYS A 76 -1.81 -17.30 0.83
CA LYS A 76 -0.87 -17.31 1.96
C LYS A 76 0.25 -16.31 1.67
N VAL A 77 0.25 -15.19 2.39
CA VAL A 77 1.20 -14.09 2.19
C VAL A 77 2.22 -14.05 3.33
N LYS A 78 3.49 -13.85 2.99
CA LYS A 78 4.54 -13.49 3.95
C LYS A 78 5.07 -12.08 3.68
N ILE A 79 5.02 -11.22 4.69
CA ILE A 79 5.60 -9.88 4.61
C ILE A 79 7.01 -9.91 5.18
N LEU A 80 7.98 -9.39 4.42
CA LEU A 80 9.38 -9.27 4.80
C LEU A 80 9.70 -7.79 4.98
N GLU A 81 9.95 -7.36 6.21
CA GLU A 81 10.31 -5.98 6.53
C GLU A 81 11.66 -5.94 7.25
N ARG A 82 12.49 -4.97 6.88
CA ARG A 82 13.82 -4.78 7.46
C ARG A 82 13.74 -4.25 8.90
N ARG A 83 12.76 -3.39 9.18
CA ARG A 83 12.51 -2.84 10.52
C ARG A 83 11.98 -3.95 11.44
N SER A 84 12.61 -4.11 12.60
CA SER A 84 12.15 -5.06 13.63
C SER A 84 10.86 -4.61 14.31
N THR A 85 10.61 -3.30 14.35
CA THR A 85 9.38 -2.72 14.87
C THR A 85 8.92 -1.54 14.04
N PHE A 86 7.61 -1.38 13.92
CA PHE A 86 7.00 -0.15 13.50
C PHE A 86 7.17 0.88 14.62
N ARG A 87 7.59 2.11 14.27
CA ARG A 87 7.73 3.22 15.23
C ARG A 87 6.88 4.41 14.77
N PRO A 88 6.25 5.15 15.71
CA PRO A 88 5.57 6.38 15.38
C PRO A 88 6.51 7.34 14.66
N VAL A 89 6.05 7.84 13.52
CA VAL A 89 6.69 8.97 12.83
C VAL A 89 5.79 10.18 13.09
N GLY A 90 6.36 11.29 13.55
CA GLY A 90 5.65 12.55 13.80
C GLY A 90 5.25 13.28 12.52
N SER A 91 4.70 12.57 11.53
CA SER A 91 4.31 13.11 10.23
C SER A 91 2.93 12.60 9.85
N ALA A 92 2.15 13.46 9.18
CA ALA A 92 0.90 13.10 8.56
C ALA A 92 1.08 13.00 7.04
N VAL A 93 0.25 12.18 6.42
CA VAL A 93 0.14 12.09 4.97
C VAL A 93 -1.24 12.54 4.52
N PHE A 94 -1.29 13.14 3.35
CA PHE A 94 -2.52 13.54 2.68
C PHE A 94 -2.94 12.44 1.71
N LEU A 95 -4.15 11.90 1.86
CA LEU A 95 -4.72 10.94 0.92
C LEU A 95 -5.73 11.62 0.00
N HIS A 96 -5.52 11.38 -1.30
CA HIS A 96 -6.44 11.77 -2.35
C HIS A 96 -7.69 10.87 -2.35
N PRO A 97 -8.87 11.38 -2.73
CA PRO A 97 -10.09 10.59 -2.93
C PRO A 97 -9.88 9.31 -3.75
N PHE A 98 -9.02 9.37 -4.75
CA PHE A 98 -8.72 8.24 -5.63
C PHE A 98 -8.02 7.09 -4.90
N ALA A 99 -7.14 7.40 -3.93
CA ALA A 99 -6.50 6.37 -3.12
C ALA A 99 -7.54 5.67 -2.24
N LEU A 100 -8.45 6.42 -1.62
CA LEU A 100 -9.54 5.87 -0.81
C LEU A 100 -10.53 5.05 -1.63
N ASN A 101 -10.88 5.51 -2.84
CA ASN A 101 -11.74 4.74 -3.75
C ASN A 101 -11.12 3.42 -4.15
N SER A 102 -9.81 3.41 -4.47
CA SER A 102 -9.09 2.19 -4.76
C SER A 102 -9.07 1.26 -3.55
N LEU A 103 -8.81 1.80 -2.36
CA LEU A 103 -8.80 1.01 -1.13
C LEU A 103 -10.17 0.39 -0.83
N LYS A 104 -11.26 1.16 -0.97
CA LYS A 104 -12.64 0.67 -0.81
C LYS A 104 -12.97 -0.50 -1.75
N LYS A 105 -12.46 -0.47 -2.98
CA LYS A 105 -12.65 -1.55 -3.97
C LYS A 105 -11.81 -2.78 -3.65
N LEU A 106 -10.62 -2.60 -3.08
CA LEU A 106 -9.70 -3.69 -2.77
C LEU A 106 -10.08 -4.41 -1.48
N SER A 107 -10.38 -3.65 -0.43
CA SER A 107 -10.81 -4.15 0.88
C SER A 107 -11.66 -3.08 1.60
N PRO A 108 -13.00 -3.24 1.62
CA PRO A 108 -13.90 -2.29 2.28
C PRO A 108 -13.60 -2.11 3.77
N GLY A 109 -13.19 -3.18 4.46
CA GLY A 109 -12.83 -3.15 5.88
C GLY A 109 -11.61 -2.29 6.16
N VAL A 110 -10.52 -2.50 5.40
CA VAL A 110 -9.31 -1.68 5.52
C VAL A 110 -9.61 -0.21 5.19
N ALA A 111 -10.42 0.06 4.17
CA ALA A 111 -10.82 1.42 3.84
C ALA A 111 -11.62 2.10 4.96
N ALA A 112 -12.47 1.35 5.67
CA ALA A 112 -13.21 1.86 6.82
C ALA A 112 -12.26 2.21 7.98
N ASN A 113 -11.30 1.32 8.31
CA ASN A 113 -10.30 1.57 9.34
C ASN A 113 -9.48 2.85 9.05
N VAL A 114 -9.02 3.02 7.81
CA VAL A 114 -8.28 4.22 7.39
C VAL A 114 -9.13 5.47 7.52
N MET A 115 -10.42 5.40 7.17
CA MET A 115 -11.34 6.53 7.29
C MET A 115 -11.61 6.91 8.75
N GLU A 116 -11.73 5.93 9.65
CA GLU A 116 -11.92 6.16 11.09
C GLU A 116 -10.71 6.84 11.73
N ALA A 117 -9.50 6.47 11.31
CA ALA A 117 -8.26 7.03 11.81
C ALA A 117 -7.87 8.39 11.19
N ALA A 118 -8.56 8.83 10.13
CA ALA A 118 -8.20 10.02 9.36
C ALA A 118 -9.10 11.23 9.66
N THR A 119 -8.57 12.42 9.38
CA THR A 119 -9.30 13.70 9.45
C THR A 119 -9.63 14.18 8.03
N GLN A 120 -10.91 14.45 7.76
CA GLN A 120 -11.31 15.03 6.48
C GLN A 120 -10.83 16.48 6.32
N VAL A 121 -10.34 16.81 5.13
CA VAL A 121 -9.90 18.16 4.75
C VAL A 121 -11.05 18.90 4.09
N GLY A 122 -11.50 20.00 4.72
CA GLY A 122 -12.53 20.88 4.16
C GLY A 122 -11.98 22.03 3.33
N THR A 123 -10.84 22.60 3.75
CA THR A 123 -10.21 23.77 3.13
C THR A 123 -8.71 23.60 3.06
N VAL A 124 -8.12 24.00 1.94
CA VAL A 124 -6.66 24.09 1.76
C VAL A 124 -6.30 25.55 1.49
N THR A 125 -5.27 26.06 2.16
CA THR A 125 -4.74 27.40 1.88
C THR A 125 -3.26 27.30 1.55
N VAL A 126 -2.89 27.83 0.38
CA VAL A 126 -1.50 27.99 -0.02
C VAL A 126 -1.11 29.43 0.27
N LYS A 127 -0.11 29.65 1.12
CA LYS A 127 0.38 30.99 1.49
C LYS A 127 1.84 31.12 1.07
N SER A 128 2.22 32.27 0.53
CA SER A 128 3.63 32.60 0.37
C SER A 128 4.24 32.92 1.74
N LEU A 129 5.45 32.41 1.99
CA LEU A 129 6.23 32.69 3.20
C LEU A 129 6.88 34.09 3.16
N THR A 130 7.08 34.65 1.96
CA THR A 130 7.77 35.93 1.77
C THR A 130 6.81 37.09 1.51
N ASN A 131 5.64 36.81 0.96
CA ASN A 131 4.61 37.80 0.68
C ASN A 131 3.27 37.33 1.24
N THR A 132 2.95 37.78 2.45
CA THR A 132 1.74 37.37 3.18
C THR A 132 0.43 37.78 2.50
N LYS A 133 0.45 38.67 1.50
CA LYS A 133 -0.72 39.02 0.69
C LYS A 133 -1.01 38.01 -0.42
N ASN A 134 -0.01 37.20 -0.80
CA ASN A 134 -0.17 36.18 -1.83
C ASN A 134 -0.64 34.86 -1.19
N GLN A 135 -1.95 34.63 -1.27
CA GLN A 135 -2.56 33.37 -0.85
C GLN A 135 -3.60 32.88 -1.86
N ALA A 136 -3.71 31.57 -1.99
CA ALA A 136 -4.80 30.90 -2.69
C ALA A 136 -5.57 30.04 -1.68
N VAL A 137 -6.89 30.18 -1.67
CA VAL A 137 -7.79 29.40 -0.80
C VAL A 137 -8.61 28.47 -1.68
N PHE A 138 -8.63 27.20 -1.32
CA PHE A 138 -9.50 26.19 -1.90
C PHE A 138 -10.48 25.72 -0.81
N ASP A 139 -11.69 26.25 -0.83
CA ASP A 139 -12.68 26.18 0.26
C ASP A 139 -13.77 25.11 0.06
N LYS A 140 -13.67 24.32 -1.01
CA LYS A 140 -14.66 23.30 -1.39
C LYS A 140 -14.11 21.88 -1.41
N PHE A 141 -13.06 21.60 -0.63
CA PHE A 141 -12.54 20.23 -0.52
C PHE A 141 -13.54 19.32 0.22
N ASP A 142 -14.45 19.88 1.03
CA ASP A 142 -15.57 19.18 1.65
C ASP A 142 -16.56 18.58 0.62
N LYS A 143 -16.64 19.15 -0.60
CA LYS A 143 -17.49 18.65 -1.69
C LYS A 143 -16.90 17.47 -2.44
N ALA A 144 -15.65 17.09 -2.15
CA ALA A 144 -14.96 15.99 -2.80
C ALA A 144 -15.75 14.67 -2.84
N PRO A 145 -16.48 14.23 -1.78
CA PRO A 145 -17.27 13.01 -1.84
C PRO A 145 -18.34 13.02 -2.96
N GLY A 146 -18.96 14.16 -3.23
CA GLY A 146 -19.99 14.27 -4.28
C GLY A 146 -19.42 14.24 -5.71
N VAL A 147 -18.16 14.65 -5.89
CA VAL A 147 -17.49 14.71 -7.20
C VAL A 147 -16.65 13.47 -7.47
N PHE A 148 -15.92 13.02 -6.45
CA PHE A 148 -14.92 11.96 -6.55
C PHE A 148 -15.34 10.67 -5.83
N GLY A 149 -16.44 10.63 -5.08
CA GLY A 149 -16.90 9.45 -4.32
C GLY A 149 -16.23 9.23 -2.96
N SER A 150 -15.16 9.96 -2.67
CA SER A 150 -14.47 9.94 -1.37
C SER A 150 -13.93 11.34 -1.01
N PRO A 151 -13.71 11.63 0.29
CA PRO A 151 -13.13 12.90 0.72
C PRO A 151 -11.61 12.97 0.49
N PHE A 152 -11.06 14.17 0.60
CA PHE A 152 -9.64 14.34 0.92
C PHE A 152 -9.46 14.15 2.43
N VAL A 153 -8.43 13.41 2.83
CA VAL A 153 -8.15 13.20 4.27
C VAL A 153 -6.67 13.38 4.58
N THR A 154 -6.37 13.79 5.81
CA THR A 154 -5.04 13.66 6.40
C THR A 154 -5.07 12.60 7.48
N ILE A 155 -4.03 11.80 7.57
CA ILE A 155 -3.88 10.75 8.59
C ILE A 155 -2.45 10.77 9.09
N LYS A 156 -2.23 10.53 10.38
CA LYS A 156 -0.85 10.32 10.87
C LYS A 156 -0.29 9.09 10.17
N PHE A 157 0.94 9.17 9.69
CA PHE A 157 1.54 8.05 8.96
C PHE A 157 1.55 6.77 9.80
N TRP A 158 1.67 6.91 11.12
CA TRP A 158 1.56 5.80 12.06
C TRP A 158 0.17 5.14 12.04
N ASP A 159 -0.88 5.94 12.19
CA ASP A 159 -2.25 5.46 12.25
C ASP A 159 -2.67 4.83 10.91
N LEU A 160 -2.13 5.32 9.78
CA LEU A 160 -2.28 4.68 8.47
C LEU A 160 -1.72 3.26 8.46
N LEU A 161 -0.49 3.05 8.93
CA LEU A 161 0.11 1.71 8.93
C LEU A 161 -0.62 0.74 9.87
N GLN A 162 -1.24 1.23 10.94
CA GLN A 162 -2.03 0.41 11.87
C GLN A 162 -3.43 0.08 11.33
N SER A 163 -3.95 0.94 10.44
CA SER A 163 -5.26 0.75 9.81
C SER A 163 -5.22 -0.17 8.60
N LEU A 164 -4.02 -0.36 8.03
CA LEU A 164 -3.75 -1.23 6.89
C LEU A 164 -3.48 -2.65 7.35
#